data_AF-A0A2N6SDZ7-F1
#
_entry.id   AF-A0A2N6SDZ7-F1
#
_cell.length_a   1.000
_cell.length_b   1.000
_cell.length_c   1.000
_cell.angle_alpha   90.00
_cell.angle_beta   90.00
_cell.angle_gamma   90.00
#
_symmetry.space_group_name_H-M   'P 1'
#
loop_
_entity.id
_entity.type
_entity.pdbx_description
1 polymer ?
#
loop_
_entity_poly.entity_id
_entity_poly.type
_entity_poly.pdbx_seq_one_letter_code
_entity_poly.pdbx_strand_id
1 'polypeptide(L)'
;MDDKKLRFLAINMLVTVVALGIIIGAIFIDNQKTKMITMFTAIGILVVQKIVEIIMIKETRRISIVVLIIIVSAASYFGYRM
;
A
#
# COMPACT_ATOMS: atom_id res chain seq x y z
N MET A 1 12.23 -14.20 -18.06
CA MET A 1 11.01 -13.77 -17.34
C MET A 1 10.10 -13.10 -18.35
N ASP A 2 8.82 -13.46 -18.38
CA ASP A 2 7.83 -12.92 -19.32
C ASP A 2 7.73 -11.39 -19.19
N ASP A 3 7.81 -10.62 -20.27
CA ASP A 3 7.83 -9.13 -20.27
C ASP A 3 6.66 -8.54 -19.47
N LYS A 4 5.52 -9.24 -19.45
CA LYS A 4 4.32 -8.88 -18.70
C LYS A 4 4.56 -8.87 -17.17
N LYS A 5 5.29 -9.85 -16.63
CA LYS A 5 5.61 -9.91 -15.20
C LYS A 5 6.55 -8.78 -14.80
N LEU A 6 7.52 -8.44 -15.64
CA LEU A 6 8.47 -7.37 -15.38
C LEU A 6 7.81 -5.98 -15.37
N ARG A 7 6.93 -5.72 -16.34
CA ARG A 7 6.10 -4.49 -16.39
C ARG A 7 5.18 -4.39 -15.18
N PHE A 8 4.54 -5.49 -14.79
CA PHE A 8 3.69 -5.52 -13.61
C PHE A 8 4.47 -5.20 -12.32
N LEU A 9 5.66 -5.78 -12.15
CA LEU A 9 6.52 -5.51 -11.01
C LEU A 9 6.96 -4.03 -10.97
N ALA A 10 7.31 -3.44 -12.11
CA ALA A 10 7.67 -2.03 -12.20
C ALA A 10 6.49 -1.11 -11.81
N ILE A 11 5.28 -1.38 -12.30
CA ILE A 11 4.07 -0.63 -11.92
C ILE A 11 3.79 -0.78 -10.43
N ASN A 12 3.90 -2.00 -9.90
CA ASN A 12 3.71 -2.29 -8.49
C ASN A 12 4.68 -1.48 -7.60
N MET A 13 5.95 -1.41 -8.00
CA MET A 13 6.94 -0.56 -7.32
C MET A 13 6.58 0.92 -7.40
N LEU A 14 6.19 1.43 -8.58
CA LEU A 14 5.78 2.84 -8.75
C LEU A 14 4.58 3.20 -7.86
N VAL A 15 3.53 2.37 -7.83
CA VAL A 15 2.36 2.59 -6.97
C VAL A 15 2.76 2.62 -5.50
N THR A 16 3.70 1.75 -5.10
CA THR A 16 4.21 1.74 -3.72
C THR A 16 4.89 3.07 -3.37
N VAL A 17 5.76 3.57 -4.26
CA VAL A 17 6.46 4.84 -4.06
C VAL A 17 5.48 6.01 -3.98
N VAL A 18 4.46 6.04 -4.85
CA VAL A 18 3.41 7.06 -4.80
C VAL A 18 2.65 7.03 -3.48
N ALA A 19 2.22 5.85 -3.03
CA ALA A 19 1.48 5.72 -1.78
C ALA A 19 2.32 6.14 -0.56
N LEU A 20 3.62 5.80 -0.54
CA LEU A 20 4.54 6.28 0.49
C LEU A 20 4.70 7.81 0.44
N GLY A 21 4.79 8.39 -0.75
CA GLY A 21 4.81 9.84 -0.94
C GLY A 21 3.55 10.53 -0.37
N ILE A 22 2.37 9.93 -0.56
CA ILE A 22 1.12 10.43 0.03
C ILE A 22 1.15 10.34 1.56
N ILE A 23 1.65 9.22 2.14
CA ILE A 23 1.78 9.07 3.58
C ILE A 23 2.72 10.14 4.17
N ILE A 24 3.88 10.35 3.54
CA ILE A 24 4.84 11.38 3.96
C ILE A 24 4.21 12.77 3.85
N GLY A 25 3.55 13.08 2.72
CA GLY A 25 2.85 14.34 2.53
C GLY A 25 1.75 14.58 3.58
N ALA A 26 1.05 13.52 3.99
CA ALA A 26 0.01 13.59 5.02
C ALA A 26 0.55 13.97 6.40
N ILE A 27 1.85 13.75 6.67
CA ILE A 27 2.48 14.17 7.94
C ILE A 27 2.44 15.70 8.09
N PHE A 28 2.55 16.44 6.97
CA PHE A 28 2.57 17.91 6.94
C PHE A 28 1.17 18.54 6.92
N ILE A 29 0.09 17.74 6.93
CA ILE A 29 -1.28 18.25 6.95
C ILE A 29 -1.69 18.53 8.39
N ASP A 30 -1.92 19.81 8.72
CA ASP A 30 -2.35 20.23 10.06
C ASP A 30 -3.81 19.84 10.37
N ASN A 31 -4.69 19.88 9.36
CA ASN A 31 -6.09 19.50 9.54
C ASN A 31 -6.21 17.99 9.76
N GLN A 32 -6.51 17.58 10.99
CA GLN A 32 -6.59 16.16 11.37
C GLN A 32 -7.59 15.36 10.53
N LYS A 33 -8.72 15.94 10.15
CA LYS A 33 -9.71 15.26 9.29
C LYS A 33 -9.13 14.95 7.91
N THR A 34 -8.51 15.95 7.28
CA THR A 34 -7.85 15.76 5.97
C THR A 34 -6.70 14.79 6.08
N LYS A 35 -5.84 14.91 7.10
CA LYS A 35 -4.73 14.00 7.37
C LYS A 35 -5.18 12.55 7.48
N MET A 36 -6.25 12.29 8.25
CA MET A 36 -6.81 10.95 8.42
C MET A 36 -7.32 10.39 7.09
N ILE A 37 -8.11 11.17 6.33
CA ILE A 37 -8.61 10.75 5.01
C ILE A 37 -7.45 10.44 4.06
N THR A 38 -6.45 11.32 3.98
CA THR A 38 -5.27 11.14 3.12
C THR A 38 -4.48 9.89 3.49
N MET A 39 -4.27 9.61 4.79
CA MET A 39 -3.61 8.39 5.23
C MET A 39 -4.44 7.14 4.89
N PHE A 40 -5.75 7.16 5.15
CA PHE A 40 -6.64 6.05 4.78
C PHE A 40 -6.62 5.77 3.28
N THR A 41 -6.64 6.81 2.44
CA THR A 41 -6.52 6.66 0.99
C THR A 41 -5.20 6.01 0.59
N ALA A 42 -4.07 6.46 1.15
CA ALA A 42 -2.76 5.91 0.84
C ALA A 42 -2.60 4.45 1.26
N ILE A 43 -3.11 4.11 2.45
CA ILE A 43 -3.17 2.73 2.95
C ILE A 43 -4.05 1.87 2.02
N GLY A 44 -5.21 2.38 1.62
CA GLY A 44 -6.10 1.70 0.68
C GLY A 44 -5.42 1.36 -0.64
N ILE A 45 -4.63 2.29 -1.19
CA ILE A 45 -3.82 2.06 -2.39
C ILE A 45 -2.82 0.90 -2.17
N LEU A 46 -2.08 0.90 -1.06
CA LEU A 46 -1.13 -0.16 -0.73
C LEU A 46 -1.79 -1.54 -0.59
N VAL A 47 -2.97 -1.59 0.04
CA VAL A 47 -3.76 -2.83 0.20
C VAL A 47 -4.19 -3.37 -1.16
N VAL A 48 -4.84 -2.55 -1.98
CA VAL A 48 -5.32 -2.96 -3.31
C VAL A 48 -4.17 -3.43 -4.18
N GLN A 49 -3.08 -2.67 -4.23
CA GLN A 49 -1.88 -3.02 -4.98
C GLN A 49 -1.33 -4.39 -4.54
N LYS A 50 -1.23 -4.64 -3.24
CA LYS A 50 -0.69 -5.92 -2.73
C LYS A 50 -1.62 -7.10 -3.04
N ILE A 51 -2.93 -6.91 -3.00
CA ILE A 51 -3.91 -7.92 -3.44
C ILE A 51 -3.71 -8.27 -4.92
N VAL A 52 -3.54 -7.27 -5.79
CA VAL A 52 -3.28 -7.52 -7.22
C VAL A 52 -1.98 -8.30 -7.41
N GLU A 53 -0.92 -7.98 -6.66
CA GLU A 53 0.35 -8.73 -6.72
C GLU A 53 0.18 -10.20 -6.32
N ILE A 54 -0.58 -10.49 -5.26
CA ILE A 54 -0.89 -11.86 -4.79
C ILE A 54 -1.58 -12.68 -5.91
N ILE A 55 -2.49 -12.06 -6.65
CA ILE A 55 -3.22 -12.70 -7.75
C ILE A 55 -2.29 -12.95 -8.95
N MET A 56 -1.45 -11.97 -9.28
CA MET A 56 -0.63 -11.97 -10.50
C MET A 56 0.68 -12.77 -10.36
N ILE A 57 1.30 -12.79 -9.18
CA ILE A 57 2.61 -13.41 -8.94
C ILE A 57 2.50 -14.53 -7.89
N LYS A 58 2.31 -15.77 -8.37
CA LYS A 58 2.20 -16.95 -7.49
C LYS A 58 3.46 -17.24 -6.67
N GLU A 59 4.62 -16.85 -7.16
CA GLU A 59 5.94 -17.17 -6.59
C GLU A 59 6.25 -16.35 -5.33
N THR A 60 5.88 -15.06 -5.32
CA THR A 60 6.04 -14.16 -4.15
C THR A 60 4.80 -14.13 -3.25
N ARG A 61 3.77 -14.91 -3.58
CA ARG A 61 2.44 -14.86 -2.94
C ARG A 61 2.50 -15.05 -1.42
N ARG A 62 3.33 -15.95 -0.92
CA ARG A 62 3.44 -16.23 0.53
C ARG A 62 3.95 -14.99 1.30
N ILE A 63 4.96 -14.33 0.74
CA ILE A 63 5.53 -13.10 1.31
C ILE A 63 4.53 -11.95 1.17
N SER A 64 3.89 -11.81 0.02
CA SER A 64 2.90 -10.75 -0.21
C SER A 64 1.70 -10.83 0.72
N ILE A 65 1.24 -12.04 1.07
CA ILE A 65 0.17 -12.23 2.07
C ILE A 65 0.63 -11.75 3.45
N VAL A 66 1.86 -12.09 3.87
CA VAL A 66 2.41 -11.62 5.16
C VAL A 66 2.49 -10.10 5.19
N VAL A 67 2.99 -9.48 4.12
CA VAL A 67 3.06 -8.01 4.00
C VAL A 67 1.67 -7.38 4.04
N LEU A 68 0.68 -7.99 3.37
CA LEU A 68 -0.71 -7.51 3.41
C LEU A 68 -1.27 -7.52 4.83
N ILE A 69 -1.02 -8.57 5.61
CA ILE A 69 -1.43 -8.65 7.02
C ILE A 69 -0.80 -7.51 7.82
N ILE A 70 0.50 -7.25 7.65
CA ILE A 70 1.20 -6.16 8.34
C ILE A 70 0.57 -4.80 8.01
N ILE A 71 0.28 -4.54 6.73
CA ILE A 71 -0.35 -3.30 6.29
C ILE A 71 -1.73 -3.14 6.94
N VAL A 72 -2.55 -4.18 6.94
CA VAL A 72 -3.90 -4.15 7.54
C VAL A 72 -3.82 -3.94 9.04
N SER A 73 -2.94 -4.67 9.75
CA SER A 73 -2.74 -4.50 11.19
C SER A 73 -2.25 -3.11 11.54
N ALA A 74 -1.29 -2.56 10.79
CA ALA A 74 -0.81 -1.20 10.97
C ALA A 74 -1.94 -0.18 10.73
N ALA A 75 -2.72 -0.36 9.67
CA ALA A 75 -3.88 0.48 9.36
C ALA A 75 -4.93 0.46 10.48
N SER A 76 -5.26 -0.71 11.01
CA SER A 76 -6.19 -0.86 12.13
C SER A 76 -5.64 -0.20 13.39
N TYR A 77 -4.34 -0.32 13.66
CA TYR A 77 -3.71 0.34 14.80
C TYR A 77 -3.74 1.87 14.69
N PHE A 78 -3.36 2.41 13.52
CA PHE A 78 -3.38 3.86 13.29
C PHE A 78 -4.81 4.40 13.28
N GLY A 79 -5.76 3.69 12.65
CA GLY A 79 -7.17 4.08 12.63
C GLY A 79 -7.86 4.00 14.00
N TYR A 80 -7.39 3.15 14.92
CA TYR A 80 -7.92 3.07 16.29
C TYR A 80 -7.35 4.14 17.23
N ARG A 81 -6.15 4.67 16.92
CA ARG A 81 -5.42 5.62 17.77
C ARG A 81 -5.56 7.09 17.35
N MET A 82 -6.14 7.35 16.17
CA MET A 82 -6.49 8.69 15.67
C MET A 82 -7.94 9.04 15.99
#